data_AF-A0A5P1ELN1-F1
#
_entry.id   AF-A0A5P1ELN1-F1
#
_cell.length_a   1.000
_cell.length_b   1.000
_cell.length_c   1.000
_cell.angle_alpha   90.00
_cell.angle_beta   90.00
_cell.angle_gamma   90.00
#
_symmetry.space_group_name_H-M   'P 1'
#
loop_
_entity.id
_entity.type
_entity.pdbx_description
1 polymer ?
#
loop_
_entity_poly.entity_id
_entity_poly.type
_entity_poly.pdbx_seq_one_letter_code
_entity_poly.pdbx_strand_id
1 'polypeptide(L)'
;MAPAPSKLYSDDVSLVVVLLDINPFFWGSTNSISFAKFLNHVIPFLNSLLLINQVNQVVLIATGVNSCGYIYDSEGGQLGSEGGNVDAIFSEVLQKLEEFVAEDQKKIGKEEDRAIAGIVPSLLSGSLSLALCSLRHVQMHVQQCQ
;
A
#
# COMPACT_ATOMS: atom_id res chain seq x y z
N MET A 1 -13.10 -34.42 -26.77
CA MET A 1 -12.03 -33.44 -26.49
C MET A 1 -12.72 -32.17 -26.03
N ALA A 2 -12.72 -31.85 -24.73
CA ALA A 2 -13.26 -30.58 -24.26
C ALA A 2 -12.31 -29.46 -24.72
N PRO A 3 -12.81 -28.30 -25.18
CA PRO A 3 -11.94 -27.20 -25.57
C PRO A 3 -11.25 -26.70 -24.30
N ALA A 4 -9.92 -26.63 -24.33
CA ALA A 4 -9.18 -25.92 -23.30
C ALA A 4 -9.66 -24.45 -23.30
N PRO A 5 -9.96 -23.85 -22.14
CA PRO A 5 -10.27 -22.44 -22.08
C PRO A 5 -9.01 -21.69 -22.50
N SER A 6 -8.99 -21.20 -23.73
CA SER A 6 -8.01 -20.24 -24.19
C SER A 6 -8.19 -19.00 -23.34
N LYS A 7 -7.27 -18.75 -22.40
CA LYS A 7 -7.12 -17.46 -21.75
C LYS A 7 -6.96 -16.41 -22.85
N LEU A 8 -8.06 -15.77 -23.21
CA LEU A 8 -8.04 -14.49 -23.88
C LEU A 8 -7.23 -13.58 -22.98
N TYR A 9 -6.03 -13.20 -23.44
CA TYR A 9 -5.33 -12.01 -22.98
C TYR A 9 -6.24 -10.83 -23.29
N SER A 10 -7.23 -10.62 -22.43
CA SER A 10 -7.99 -9.37 -22.35
C SER A 10 -7.06 -8.42 -21.61
N ASP A 11 -6.49 -7.46 -22.33
CA ASP A 11 -5.80 -6.25 -21.82
C ASP A 11 -5.40 -6.35 -20.34
N ASP A 12 -4.17 -6.82 -20.08
CA ASP A 12 -3.75 -7.18 -18.73
C ASP A 12 -3.80 -5.96 -17.78
N VAL A 13 -4.81 -5.90 -16.92
CA VAL A 13 -4.85 -5.02 -15.75
C VAL A 13 -3.67 -5.39 -14.87
N SER A 14 -2.65 -4.53 -14.82
CA SER A 14 -1.47 -4.77 -13.99
C SER A 14 -1.70 -4.16 -12.61
N LEU A 15 -1.97 -5.03 -11.63
CA LEU A 15 -2.04 -4.64 -10.22
C LEU A 15 -0.63 -4.56 -9.62
N VAL A 16 -0.27 -3.40 -9.10
CA VAL A 16 0.96 -3.19 -8.34
C VAL A 16 0.60 -2.98 -6.87
N VAL A 17 1.02 -3.92 -6.02
CA VAL A 17 0.88 -3.78 -4.57
C VAL A 17 2.20 -3.29 -3.98
N VAL A 18 2.16 -2.15 -3.29
CA VAL A 18 3.33 -1.54 -2.64
C VAL A 18 3.17 -1.65 -1.14
N LEU A 19 4.12 -2.32 -0.51
CA LEU A 19 4.23 -2.42 0.94
C LEU A 19 5.17 -1.34 1.45
N LEU A 20 4.66 -0.42 2.24
CA LEU A 20 5.42 0.66 2.83
C LEU A 20 5.71 0.35 4.29
N ASP A 21 6.97 0.11 4.64
CA ASP A 21 7.37 -0.02 6.04
C ASP A 21 7.44 1.37 6.69
N ILE A 22 6.67 1.56 7.75
CA ILE A 22 6.55 2.82 8.49
C ILE A 22 7.06 2.71 9.92
N ASN A 23 7.84 1.68 10.21
CA ASN A 23 8.34 1.41 11.55
C ASN A 23 9.11 2.62 12.12
N PRO A 24 8.63 3.23 13.22
CA PRO A 24 9.24 4.42 13.79
C PRO A 24 10.65 4.14 14.35
N PHE A 25 10.97 2.90 14.72
CA PHE A 25 12.32 2.53 15.15
C PHE A 25 13.31 2.48 13.98
N PHE A 26 12.82 2.11 12.79
CA PHE A 26 13.62 2.16 11.58
C PHE A 26 13.85 3.60 11.15
N TRP A 27 12.80 4.40 10.98
CA TRP A 27 12.89 5.78 10.49
C TRP A 27 13.42 6.79 11.51
N GLY A 28 13.33 6.49 12.81
CA GLY A 28 13.85 7.30 13.91
C GLY A 28 15.32 7.02 14.26
N SER A 29 15.92 5.95 13.73
CA SER A 29 17.37 5.71 13.80
C SER A 29 18.12 6.70 12.91
N THR A 30 19.45 6.82 13.05
CA THR A 30 20.31 7.79 12.34
C THR A 30 20.42 7.52 10.83
N ASN A 31 19.29 7.50 10.13
CA ASN A 31 19.20 7.35 8.70
C ASN A 31 19.48 8.70 8.02
N SER A 32 20.18 8.65 6.89
CA SER A 32 20.50 9.84 6.09
C SER A 32 19.27 10.47 5.43
N ILE A 33 18.14 9.76 5.38
CA ILE A 33 16.89 10.20 4.77
C ILE A 33 15.75 10.10 5.78
N SER A 34 14.98 11.17 5.93
CA SER A 34 13.75 11.17 6.73
C SER A 34 12.62 10.50 5.97
N PHE A 35 11.65 9.94 6.70
CA PHE A 35 10.47 9.31 6.11
C PHE A 35 9.73 10.22 5.13
N ALA A 36 9.54 11.50 5.48
CA ALA A 36 8.90 12.47 4.59
C ALA A 36 9.70 12.69 3.27
N LYS A 37 11.04 12.74 3.34
CA LYS A 37 11.87 12.84 2.13
C LYS A 37 11.81 11.57 1.28
N PHE A 38 11.69 10.41 1.90
CA PHE A 38 11.50 9.14 1.19
C PHE A 38 10.17 9.13 0.44
N LEU A 39 9.07 9.57 1.05
CA LEU A 39 7.76 9.66 0.40
C LEU A 39 7.75 10.59 -0.82
N ASN A 40 8.51 11.68 -0.78
CA ASN A 40 8.69 12.57 -1.93
C ASN A 40 9.32 11.86 -3.15
N HIS A 41 9.97 10.71 -2.98
CA HIS A 41 10.46 9.88 -4.08
C HIS A 41 9.51 8.73 -4.43
N VAL A 42 8.85 8.13 -3.43
CA VAL A 42 7.92 7.02 -3.64
C VAL A 42 6.69 7.46 -4.43
N ILE A 43 6.14 8.64 -4.15
CA ILE A 43 4.89 9.08 -4.78
C ILE A 43 5.08 9.39 -6.27
N PRO A 44 6.09 10.15 -6.71
CA PRO A 44 6.38 10.29 -8.13
C PRO A 44 6.65 8.95 -8.84
N PHE A 45 7.25 7.99 -8.13
CA PHE A 45 7.44 6.64 -8.67
C PHE A 45 6.10 5.91 -8.87
N LEU A 46 5.20 5.91 -7.88
CA LEU A 46 3.86 5.33 -8.01
C LEU A 46 3.06 6.01 -9.12
N ASN A 47 3.13 7.34 -9.20
CA ASN A 47 2.50 8.10 -10.27
C ASN A 47 3.06 7.71 -11.64
N SER A 48 4.38 7.52 -11.77
CA SER A 48 4.99 7.06 -13.02
C SER A 48 4.50 5.66 -13.41
N LEU A 49 4.27 4.76 -12.44
CA LEU A 49 3.69 3.44 -12.70
C LEU A 49 2.25 3.54 -13.20
N LEU A 50 1.43 4.42 -12.64
CA LEU A 50 0.08 4.69 -13.12
C LEU A 50 0.07 5.33 -14.53
N LEU A 51 1.05 6.19 -14.84
CA LEU A 51 1.17 6.84 -16.15
C LEU A 51 1.59 5.88 -17.27
N ILE A 52 2.36 4.83 -16.96
CA ILE A 52 2.87 3.88 -17.96
C ILE A 52 1.72 3.09 -18.61
N ASN A 53 0.63 2.83 -17.89
CA ASN A 53 -0.54 2.16 -18.45
C ASN A 53 -1.82 2.55 -17.67
N GLN A 54 -2.84 3.00 -18.41
CA GLN A 54 -4.10 3.51 -17.84
C GLN A 54 -4.94 2.44 -17.13
N VAL A 55 -4.65 1.14 -17.37
CA VAL A 55 -5.27 0.03 -16.64
C VAL A 55 -4.44 -0.43 -15.44
N ASN A 56 -3.36 0.27 -15.08
CA ASN A 56 -2.59 -0.07 -13.89
C ASN A 56 -3.34 0.32 -12.63
N GLN A 57 -3.50 -0.64 -11.74
CA GLN A 57 -4.06 -0.42 -10.42
C GLN A 57 -2.93 -0.42 -9.40
N VAL A 58 -2.99 0.50 -8.44
CA VAL A 58 -2.02 0.57 -7.35
C VAL A 58 -2.73 0.42 -6.02
N VAL A 59 -2.19 -0.46 -5.17
CA VAL A 59 -2.62 -0.64 -3.79
C VAL A 59 -1.42 -0.36 -2.88
N LEU A 60 -1.54 0.61 -1.99
CA LEU A 60 -0.52 0.95 -1.00
C LEU A 60 -0.94 0.42 0.37
N ILE A 61 -0.11 -0.43 0.96
CA ILE A 61 -0.33 -1.00 2.30
C ILE A 61 0.77 -0.50 3.23
N ALA A 62 0.39 0.18 4.31
CA ALA A 62 1.32 0.50 5.38
C ALA A 62 1.59 -0.73 6.25
N THR A 63 2.86 -0.93 6.59
CA THR A 63 3.36 -1.97 7.48
C THR A 63 3.98 -1.29 8.70
N GLY A 64 3.22 -1.25 9.79
CA GLY A 64 3.69 -0.75 11.08
C GLY A 64 4.19 -1.87 11.99
N VAL A 65 4.43 -1.49 13.24
CA VAL A 65 4.97 -2.35 14.30
C VAL A 65 3.87 -3.15 15.00
N ASN A 66 2.64 -2.62 15.02
CA ASN A 66 1.49 -3.29 15.65
C ASN A 66 0.29 -3.43 14.73
N SER A 67 0.30 -2.72 13.60
CA SER A 67 -0.75 -2.78 12.60
C SER A 67 -0.22 -2.76 11.18
N CYS A 68 -0.99 -3.33 10.27
CA CYS A 68 -0.84 -3.15 8.84
C CYS A 68 -2.21 -2.80 8.25
N GLY A 69 -2.26 -1.99 7.19
CA GLY A 69 -3.54 -1.54 6.64
C GLY A 69 -3.41 -0.83 5.29
N TYR A 70 -4.53 -0.74 4.58
CA TYR A 70 -4.63 -0.06 3.30
C TYR A 70 -4.58 1.45 3.49
N ILE A 71 -3.66 2.10 2.80
CA ILE A 71 -3.53 3.56 2.75
C ILE A 71 -4.14 4.10 1.47
N TYR A 72 -3.91 3.40 0.36
CA TYR A 72 -4.44 3.74 -0.94
C TYR A 72 -4.90 2.48 -1.66
N ASP A 73 -6.06 2.56 -2.28
CA ASP A 73 -6.61 1.52 -3.13
C ASP A 73 -7.29 2.19 -4.33
N SER A 74 -6.81 1.86 -5.53
CA SER A 74 -7.34 2.38 -6.78
C SER A 74 -8.71 1.79 -7.15
N GLU A 75 -9.13 0.65 -6.59
CA GLU A 75 -10.44 0.03 -6.86
C GLU A 75 -11.50 0.39 -5.80
N GLY A 76 -11.13 0.48 -4.52
CA GLY A 76 -12.05 0.67 -3.39
C GLY A 76 -12.42 2.12 -3.05
N GLY A 77 -11.80 3.12 -3.68
CA GLY A 77 -12.00 4.54 -3.40
C GLY A 77 -12.76 5.27 -4.50
N GLN A 78 -13.56 6.28 -4.11
CA GLN A 78 -14.41 7.15 -4.95
C GLN A 78 -13.66 8.00 -6.01
N LEU A 79 -12.46 7.60 -6.44
CA LEU A 79 -11.57 8.34 -7.33
C LEU A 79 -11.71 7.96 -8.81
N GLY A 80 -12.70 7.15 -9.17
CA GLY A 80 -13.07 6.91 -10.57
C GLY A 80 -13.73 8.10 -11.28
N SER A 81 -13.94 9.24 -10.62
CA SER A 81 -14.52 10.44 -11.25
C SER A 81 -13.47 11.53 -11.40
N GLU A 82 -13.00 11.67 -12.65
CA GLU A 82 -12.54 12.93 -13.26
C GLU A 82 -11.34 13.63 -12.62
N GLY A 83 -10.15 13.40 -13.18
CA GLY A 83 -9.11 14.44 -13.29
C GLY A 83 -8.57 15.04 -11.98
N GLY A 84 -8.67 14.32 -10.86
CA GLY A 84 -8.26 14.78 -9.55
C GLY A 84 -6.78 15.14 -9.48
N ASN A 85 -6.51 16.41 -9.18
CA ASN A 85 -5.19 17.01 -9.02
C ASN A 85 -4.23 16.08 -8.25
N VAL A 86 -3.11 15.68 -8.86
CA VAL A 86 -2.12 14.73 -8.30
C VAL A 86 -1.67 15.15 -6.89
N ASP A 87 -1.61 16.46 -6.66
CA ASP A 87 -1.27 17.06 -5.36
C ASP A 87 -2.32 16.76 -4.27
N ALA A 88 -3.61 16.64 -4.63
CA ALA A 88 -4.67 16.30 -3.69
C ALA A 88 -4.59 14.82 -3.26
N ILE A 89 -4.30 13.92 -4.20
CA ILE A 89 -4.08 12.49 -3.90
C ILE A 89 -2.85 12.32 -3.01
N PHE A 90 -1.76 13.04 -3.32
CA PHE A 90 -0.56 13.02 -2.47
C PHE A 90 -0.86 13.52 -1.06
N SER A 91 -1.61 14.63 -0.92
CA SER A 91 -1.99 15.16 0.39
C SER A 91 -2.87 14.18 1.17
N GLU A 92 -3.81 13.49 0.52
CA GLU A 92 -4.67 12.50 1.17
C GLU A 92 -3.87 11.27 1.64
N VAL A 93 -2.99 10.74 0.78
CA VAL A 93 -2.12 9.61 1.12
C VAL A 93 -1.19 9.98 2.27
N LEU A 94 -0.61 11.18 2.26
CA LEU A 94 0.24 11.68 3.34
C LEU A 94 -0.56 11.78 4.65
N GLN A 95 -1.75 12.37 4.62
CA GLN A 95 -2.60 12.51 5.79
C GLN A 95 -2.98 11.14 6.38
N LYS A 96 -3.46 10.20 5.55
CA LYS A 96 -3.79 8.83 6.01
C LYS A 96 -2.60 8.12 6.61
N LEU A 97 -1.41 8.37 6.07
CA LEU A 97 -0.18 7.77 6.55
C LEU A 97 0.28 8.37 7.88
N GLU A 98 0.16 9.69 8.05
CA GLU A 98 0.42 10.37 9.32
C GLU A 98 -0.54 9.90 10.41
N GLU A 99 -1.84 9.80 10.10
CA GLU A 99 -2.85 9.24 11.00
C GLU A 99 -2.53 7.78 11.38
N PHE A 100 -2.12 6.96 10.40
CA PHE A 100 -1.73 5.58 10.65
C PHE A 100 -0.50 5.49 11.55
N VAL A 101 0.54 6.30 11.31
CA VAL A 101 1.74 6.34 12.15
C VAL A 101 1.38 6.76 13.58
N ALA A 102 0.54 7.79 13.74
CA ALA A 102 0.12 8.26 15.06
C ALA A 102 -0.65 7.18 15.84
N GLU A 103 -1.56 6.46 15.18
CA GLU A 103 -2.30 5.35 15.78
C GLU A 103 -1.42 4.13 16.09
N ASP A 104 -0.46 3.80 15.22
CA ASP A 104 0.50 2.71 15.46
C ASP A 104 1.42 3.04 16.65
N GLN A 105 1.90 4.28 16.76
CA GLN A 105 2.68 4.78 17.91
C GLN A 105 1.90 4.76 19.22
N LYS A 106 0.62 5.18 19.20
CA LYS A 106 -0.25 5.14 20.37
C LYS A 106 -0.48 3.72 20.89
N LYS A 107 -0.46 2.72 20.00
CA LYS A 107 -0.54 1.29 20.37
C LYS A 107 0.78 0.78 20.95
N ILE A 108 1.92 1.26 20.44
CA ILE A 108 3.25 0.96 21.02
C ILE A 108 3.33 1.42 22.48
N GLY A 109 2.85 2.63 22.80
CA GLY A 109 2.89 3.18 24.16
C GLY A 109 2.04 2.42 25.20
N LYS A 110 1.20 1.46 24.79
CA LYS A 110 0.44 0.59 25.70
C LYS A 110 1.09 -0.79 25.90
N GLU A 111 2.02 -1.18 25.03
CA GLU A 111 2.82 -2.41 25.10
C GLU A 111 4.24 -2.08 25.57
N GLU A 112 4.35 -1.58 26.81
CA GLU A 112 5.61 -1.15 27.43
C GLU A 112 6.68 -2.27 27.51
N ASP A 113 6.27 -3.54 27.38
CA ASP A 113 7.17 -4.70 27.47
C ASP A 113 8.05 -4.94 26.22
N ARG A 114 7.69 -4.39 25.04
CA ARG A 114 8.43 -4.68 23.79
C ARG A 114 9.63 -3.78 23.55
N ALA A 115 9.70 -2.62 24.20
CA ALA A 115 10.81 -1.67 24.07
C ALA A 115 12.12 -2.19 24.69
N ILE A 116 12.05 -3.23 25.54
CA ILE A 116 13.21 -3.80 26.25
C ILE A 116 14.12 -4.61 25.29
N ALA A 117 13.62 -5.03 24.12
CA ALA A 117 14.33 -5.92 23.19
C ALA A 117 15.15 -5.22 22.09
N GLY A 118 15.20 -3.88 22.06
CA GLY A 118 16.10 -3.10 21.19
C GLY A 118 15.77 -3.09 19.69
N ILE A 119 14.96 -4.02 19.17
CA ILE A 119 14.49 -4.04 17.78
C ILE A 119 13.05 -4.54 17.77
N VAL A 120 12.09 -3.67 17.46
CA VAL A 120 10.69 -4.09 17.27
C VAL A 120 10.44 -4.32 15.78
N PRO A 121 10.20 -5.57 15.33
CA PRO A 121 10.02 -5.88 13.93
C PRO A 121 8.66 -5.40 13.41
N SER A 122 8.62 -4.99 12.14
CA SER A 122 7.39 -4.62 11.44
C SER A 122 6.54 -5.86 11.12
N LEU A 123 5.20 -5.73 11.04
CA LEU A 123 4.27 -6.82 10.71
C LEU A 123 4.27 -7.18 9.20
N LEU A 124 5.45 -7.47 8.64
CA LEU A 124 5.59 -7.79 7.22
C LEU A 124 4.75 -9.00 6.79
N SER A 125 4.66 -10.03 7.65
CA SER A 125 3.80 -11.19 7.39
C SER A 125 2.32 -10.83 7.28
N GLY A 126 1.87 -9.83 8.03
CA GLY A 126 0.48 -9.36 8.01
C GLY A 126 0.18 -8.58 6.73
N SER A 127 1.06 -7.65 6.37
CA SER A 127 0.90 -6.84 5.16
C SER A 127 1.02 -7.66 3.88
N LEU A 128 1.89 -8.67 3.84
CA LEU A 128 1.95 -9.64 2.72
C LEU A 128 0.66 -10.46 2.60
N SER A 129 0.07 -10.88 3.72
CA SER A 129 -1.19 -11.63 3.69
C SER A 129 -2.34 -10.75 3.16
N LEU A 130 -2.37 -9.47 3.53
CA LEU A 130 -3.30 -8.49 2.96
C LEU A 130 -3.06 -8.30 1.46
N ALA A 131 -1.81 -8.11 1.03
CA ALA A 131 -1.47 -7.95 -0.39
C ALA A 131 -1.94 -9.14 -1.24
N LEU A 132 -1.69 -10.37 -0.77
CA LEU A 132 -2.14 -11.58 -1.44
C LEU A 132 -3.67 -11.72 -1.45
N CYS A 133 -4.35 -11.22 -0.40
CA CYS A 133 -5.81 -11.14 -0.37
C CYS A 133 -6.35 -10.16 -1.41
N SER A 134 -5.74 -8.97 -1.57
CA SER A 134 -6.12 -7.98 -2.59
C SER A 134 -5.97 -8.55 -4.00
N LEU A 135 -4.83 -9.19 -4.29
CA LEU A 135 -4.59 -9.87 -5.58
C LEU A 135 -5.69 -10.90 -5.90
N ARG A 136 -6.11 -11.68 -4.91
CA ARG A 136 -7.20 -12.66 -5.07
C ARG A 136 -8.54 -11.97 -5.31
N HIS A 137 -8.80 -10.83 -4.67
CA HIS A 137 -10.04 -10.08 -4.85
C HIS A 137 -10.16 -9.57 -6.29
N VAL A 138 -9.12 -8.91 -6.81
CA VAL A 138 -9.09 -8.39 -8.19
C VAL A 138 -9.28 -9.52 -9.20
N GLN A 139 -8.62 -10.67 -8.97
CA GLN A 139 -8.77 -11.84 -9.84
C GLN A 139 -10.21 -12.40 -9.86
N MET A 140 -10.92 -12.40 -8.73
CA MET A 140 -12.33 -12.84 -8.68
C MET A 140 -13.27 -11.83 -9.35
N HIS A 141 -13.02 -10.53 -9.21
CA HIS A 141 -13.84 -9.49 -9.81
C HIS A 141 -13.76 -9.52 -11.35
N VAL A 142 -12.56 -9.72 -11.91
CA VAL A 142 -12.35 -9.90 -13.36
C VAL A 142 -13.07 -11.14 -13.89
N GLN A 143 -13.16 -12.23 -13.10
CA GLN A 143 -13.88 -13.45 -13.51
C GLN A 143 -15.41 -13.35 -13.44
N GLN A 144 -15.98 -12.41 -12.67
CA GLN A 144 -17.43 -12.20 -12.59
C GLN A 144 -17.96 -11.26 -13.69
N CYS A 145 -17.10 -10.45 -14.31
CA CYS A 145 -17.46 -9.55 -15.41
C CYS A 145 -17.30 -10.17 -16.81
N GLN A 146 -16.93 -11.45 -16.92
CA GLN A 146 -16.94 -12.26 -18.16
C GLN A 146 -18.10 -13.26 -18.15
#